data_AF-A0A447KP59-F1
#
_entry.id   AF-A0A447KP59-F1
#
_cell.length_a   1.000
_cell.length_b   1.000
_cell.length_c   1.000
_cell.angle_alpha   90.00
_cell.angle_beta   90.00
_cell.angle_gamma   90.00
#
_symmetry.space_group_name_H-M   'P 1'
#
loop_
_entity.id
_entity.type
_entity.pdbx_description
1 polymer ?
#
loop_
_entity_poly.entity_id
_entity_poly.type
_entity_poly.pdbx_seq_one_letter_code
_entity_poly.pdbx_strand_id
1 'polypeptide(L)'
;MSKTLLPPSASRLERIAARVCATLGEVRVPLRQLWDPTTCPVDLLPYLAWAFSVDRWDENWPQATKRKAIEDAFYLHKHKGTTGAMRRVVEPFGYFIRVNEWWNIDTAPGTFTLDIALKMKGSAKKPTRNLSG
;
A
#
# COMPACT_ATOMS: atom_id res chain seq x y z
N MET A 1 20.02 11.25 -39.85
CA MET A 1 18.60 11.23 -39.43
C MET A 1 18.17 12.65 -39.10
N SER A 2 17.25 13.22 -39.88
CA SER A 2 16.79 14.61 -39.74
C SER A 2 15.98 14.80 -38.45
N LYS A 3 16.43 15.73 -37.59
CA LYS A 3 15.82 16.06 -36.27
C LYS A 3 14.50 16.85 -36.36
N THR A 4 13.89 16.96 -37.53
CA THR A 4 12.73 17.84 -37.77
C THR A 4 11.60 17.08 -38.43
N LEU A 5 10.37 17.27 -37.94
CA LEU A 5 9.14 16.72 -38.51
C LEU A 5 8.65 17.50 -39.74
N LEU A 6 9.23 18.68 -40.01
CA LEU A 6 8.85 19.54 -41.13
C LEU A 6 9.58 19.17 -42.44
N PRO A 7 8.91 19.33 -43.60
CA PRO A 7 9.55 19.16 -44.90
C PRO A 7 10.60 20.25 -45.16
N PRO A 8 11.58 20.01 -46.06
CA PRO A 8 12.62 20.99 -46.39
C PRO A 8 12.08 22.34 -46.88
N SER A 9 10.92 22.31 -47.57
CA SER A 9 10.21 23.47 -48.13
C SER A 9 9.48 24.32 -47.09
N ALA A 10 9.45 23.93 -45.81
CA ALA A 10 8.72 24.66 -44.78
C ALA A 10 9.21 26.11 -44.64
N SER A 11 8.29 27.05 -44.49
CA SER A 11 8.58 28.47 -44.31
C SER A 11 9.23 28.75 -42.95
N ARG A 12 9.81 29.96 -42.80
CA ARG A 12 10.39 30.39 -41.52
C ARG A 12 9.35 30.41 -40.39
N LEU A 13 8.12 30.83 -40.69
CA LEU A 13 7.03 30.89 -39.71
C LEU A 13 6.65 29.48 -39.24
N GLU A 14 6.50 28.53 -40.16
CA GLU A 14 6.18 27.12 -39.84
C GLU A 14 7.26 26.48 -38.97
N ARG A 15 8.55 26.75 -39.26
CA ARG A 15 9.66 26.28 -38.43
C ARG A 15 9.65 26.87 -37.01
N ILE A 16 9.25 28.13 -36.86
CA ILE A 16 9.12 28.78 -35.55
C ILE A 16 7.92 28.20 -34.79
N ALA A 17 6.76 28.10 -35.45
CA ALA A 17 5.54 27.54 -34.85
C ALA A 17 5.77 26.09 -34.37
N ALA A 18 6.41 25.25 -35.18
CA ALA A 18 6.72 23.88 -34.80
C ALA A 18 7.63 23.79 -33.56
N ARG A 19 8.61 24.69 -33.43
CA ARG A 19 9.50 24.74 -32.27
C ARG A 19 8.76 25.16 -30.99
N VAL A 20 7.88 26.16 -31.08
CA VAL A 20 7.08 26.63 -29.94
C VAL A 20 6.03 25.60 -29.55
N CYS A 21 5.41 24.92 -30.51
CA CYS A 21 4.43 23.87 -30.22
C CYS A 21 5.09 22.57 -29.71
N ALA A 22 6.35 22.31 -30.06
CA ALA A 22 7.07 21.12 -29.58
C ALA A 22 7.19 21.10 -28.05
N THR A 23 7.38 22.26 -27.41
CA THR A 23 7.50 22.35 -25.94
C THR A 23 6.21 22.02 -25.20
N LEU A 24 5.03 22.09 -25.86
CA LEU A 24 3.77 21.67 -25.27
C LEU A 24 3.70 20.15 -25.07
N GLY A 25 4.38 19.38 -25.92
CA GLY A 25 4.48 17.91 -25.79
C GLY A 25 5.54 17.45 -24.78
N GLU A 26 6.39 18.34 -24.31
CA GLU A 26 7.48 18.04 -23.37
C GLU A 26 7.03 18.04 -21.90
N VAL A 27 5.74 18.25 -21.63
CA VAL A 27 5.18 18.14 -20.29
C VAL A 27 5.47 16.74 -19.76
N ARG A 28 6.37 16.67 -18.77
CA ARG A 28 6.74 15.43 -18.13
C ARG A 28 5.53 14.89 -17.37
N VAL A 29 4.92 13.82 -17.87
CA VAL A 29 3.85 13.11 -17.18
C VAL A 29 4.42 11.81 -16.57
N PRO A 30 4.88 11.82 -15.31
CA PRO A 30 5.51 10.66 -14.70
C PRO A 30 4.48 9.63 -14.22
N LEU A 31 3.59 9.16 -15.10
CA LEU A 31 2.50 8.23 -14.75
C LEU A 31 3.00 6.97 -14.05
N ARG A 32 4.16 6.45 -14.47
CA ARG A 32 4.78 5.26 -13.85
C ARG A 32 5.20 5.52 -12.40
N GLN A 33 5.62 6.74 -12.06
CA GLN A 33 6.03 7.09 -10.70
C GLN A 33 4.83 7.17 -9.76
N LEU A 34 3.65 7.51 -10.28
CA LEU A 34 2.42 7.58 -9.49
C LEU A 34 1.94 6.21 -9.02
N TRP A 35 2.24 5.15 -9.78
CA TRP A 35 1.79 3.78 -9.48
C TRP A 35 2.79 2.97 -8.64
N ASP A 36 3.92 3.56 -8.29
CA ASP A 36 4.97 2.94 -7.49
C ASP A 36 4.97 3.52 -6.07
N PRO A 37 4.67 2.71 -5.04
CA PRO A 37 4.64 3.16 -3.65
C PRO A 37 5.97 3.71 -3.14
N THR A 38 7.10 3.51 -3.83
CA THR A 38 8.42 4.04 -3.43
C THR A 38 8.75 5.39 -4.08
N THR A 39 8.31 5.61 -5.32
CA THR A 39 8.61 6.83 -6.10
C THR A 39 7.46 7.83 -6.17
N CYS A 40 6.25 7.43 -5.75
CA CYS A 40 5.08 8.30 -5.73
C CYS A 40 5.25 9.47 -4.73
N PRO A 41 4.86 10.70 -5.09
CA PRO A 41 4.78 11.83 -4.16
C PRO A 41 3.92 11.52 -2.93
N VAL A 42 4.34 12.00 -1.76
CA VAL A 42 3.70 11.67 -0.47
C VAL A 42 2.25 12.11 -0.43
N ASP A 43 1.94 13.27 -1.01
CA ASP A 43 0.60 13.85 -1.05
C ASP A 43 -0.38 13.01 -1.88
N LEU A 44 0.13 12.17 -2.79
CA LEU A 44 -0.66 11.30 -3.63
C LEU A 44 -0.76 9.86 -3.11
N LEU A 45 -0.01 9.53 -2.05
CA LEU A 45 -0.09 8.21 -1.41
C LEU A 45 -1.49 7.82 -0.93
N PRO A 46 -2.36 8.72 -0.42
CA PRO A 46 -3.73 8.35 -0.03
C PRO A 46 -4.56 7.83 -1.21
N TYR A 47 -4.41 8.43 -2.40
CA TYR A 47 -5.11 7.96 -3.61
C TYR A 47 -4.56 6.61 -4.07
N LEU A 48 -3.24 6.42 -3.97
CA LEU A 48 -2.62 5.14 -4.26
C LEU A 48 -3.10 4.05 -3.28
N ALA A 49 -3.18 4.37 -1.99
CA ALA A 49 -3.70 3.48 -0.96
C ALA A 49 -5.16 3.08 -1.22
N TRP A 50 -5.99 4.03 -1.66
CA TRP A 50 -7.35 3.76 -2.09
C TRP A 50 -7.38 2.81 -3.31
N ALA A 51 -6.56 3.06 -4.33
CA ALA A 51 -6.47 2.19 -5.50
C ALA A 51 -6.04 0.75 -5.17
N PHE A 52 -5.17 0.58 -4.16
CA PHE A 52 -4.76 -0.73 -3.64
C PHE A 52 -5.69 -1.31 -2.56
N SER A 53 -6.84 -0.68 -2.31
CA SER A 53 -7.82 -1.14 -1.30
C SER A 53 -7.18 -1.36 0.08
N VAL A 54 -6.40 -0.39 0.54
CA VAL A 54 -5.83 -0.40 1.90
C VAL A 54 -6.96 -0.13 2.92
N ASP A 55 -7.20 -1.06 3.83
CA ASP A 55 -8.35 -0.99 4.76
C ASP A 55 -8.20 0.09 5.84
N ARG A 56 -6.98 0.32 6.36
CA ARG A 56 -6.71 1.31 7.41
C ARG A 56 -5.68 2.31 6.92
N TRP A 57 -6.05 3.58 6.96
CA TRP A 57 -5.19 4.70 6.59
C TRP A 57 -5.26 5.79 7.66
N ASP A 58 -4.11 6.38 7.99
CA ASP A 58 -4.00 7.52 8.89
C ASP A 58 -3.03 8.53 8.28
N GLU A 59 -3.50 9.77 8.15
CA GLU A 59 -2.71 10.85 7.56
C GLU A 59 -1.52 11.27 8.43
N ASN A 60 -1.56 10.97 9.73
CA ASN A 60 -0.48 11.28 10.66
C ASN A 60 0.63 10.23 10.67
N TRP A 61 0.48 9.14 9.92
CA TRP A 61 1.53 8.12 9.86
C TRP A 61 2.81 8.64 9.22
N PRO A 62 3.98 8.20 9.71
CA PRO A 62 5.26 8.43 9.04
C PRO A 62 5.20 7.95 7.59
N GLN A 63 5.88 8.66 6.69
CA GLN A 63 5.86 8.34 5.26
C GLN A 63 6.29 6.89 4.97
N ALA A 64 7.28 6.37 5.70
CA ALA A 64 7.71 4.98 5.59
C ALA A 64 6.58 3.99 5.91
N THR A 65 5.79 4.25 6.97
CA THR A 65 4.65 3.42 7.36
C THR A 65 3.55 3.45 6.32
N LYS A 66 3.25 4.63 5.76
CA LYS A 66 2.27 4.79 4.67
C LYS A 66 2.66 3.96 3.44
N ARG A 67 3.91 4.05 3.00
CA ARG A 67 4.42 3.29 1.84
C ARG A 67 4.38 1.79 2.11
N LYS A 68 4.80 1.36 3.30
CA LYS A 68 4.75 -0.04 3.71
C LYS A 68 3.33 -0.60 3.74
N ALA A 69 2.35 0.17 4.25
CA ALA A 69 0.96 -0.27 4.28
C ALA A 69 0.39 -0.53 2.87
N ILE A 70 0.79 0.27 1.88
CA ILE A 70 0.40 0.08 0.48
C ILE A 70 1.07 -1.17 -0.11
N GLU A 71 2.37 -1.37 0.14
CA GLU A 71 3.12 -2.54 -0.31
C GLU A 71 2.56 -3.84 0.29
N ASP A 72 2.31 -3.84 1.60
CA ASP A 72 1.73 -4.95 2.33
C ASP A 72 0.30 -5.26 1.83
N ALA A 73 -0.50 -4.25 1.50
CA ALA A 73 -1.83 -4.46 0.92
C ALA A 73 -1.76 -5.15 -0.44
N PHE A 74 -0.85 -4.75 -1.33
CA PHE A 74 -0.67 -5.44 -2.61
C PHE A 74 -0.30 -6.92 -2.41
N TYR A 75 0.65 -7.19 -1.52
CA TYR A 75 1.02 -8.58 -1.18
C TYR A 75 -0.17 -9.35 -0.59
N LEU A 76 -0.93 -8.72 0.31
CA LEU A 76 -2.08 -9.34 0.95
C LEU A 76 -3.18 -9.71 -0.04
N HIS A 77 -3.55 -8.77 -0.91
CA HIS A 77 -4.57 -9.00 -1.95
C HIS A 77 -4.14 -10.07 -2.94
N LYS A 78 -2.84 -10.14 -3.27
CA LYS A 78 -2.29 -11.22 -4.11
C LYS A 78 -2.42 -12.61 -3.48
N HIS A 79 -2.43 -12.71 -2.15
CA HIS A 79 -2.46 -13.97 -1.41
C HIS A 79 -3.78 -14.20 -0.63
N LYS A 80 -4.83 -13.41 -0.92
CA LYS A 80 -6.16 -13.54 -0.31
C LYS A 80 -6.64 -15.00 -0.41
N GLY A 81 -7.11 -15.55 0.71
CA GLY A 81 -7.54 -16.94 0.83
C GLY A 81 -6.49 -17.91 1.38
N THR A 82 -5.23 -17.49 1.57
CA THR A 82 -4.22 -18.32 2.25
C THR A 82 -4.14 -18.01 3.75
N THR A 83 -3.87 -19.02 4.57
CA THR A 83 -3.63 -18.86 6.02
C THR A 83 -2.44 -17.94 6.31
N GLY A 84 -1.43 -17.90 5.42
CA GLY A 84 -0.28 -17.00 5.50
C GLY A 84 -0.64 -15.53 5.29
N ALA A 85 -1.58 -15.23 4.40
CA ALA A 85 -2.11 -13.88 4.21
C ALA A 85 -2.86 -13.41 5.46
N MET A 86 -3.77 -14.23 6.00
CA MET A 86 -4.47 -13.90 7.24
C MET A 86 -3.50 -13.64 8.40
N ARG A 87 -2.48 -14.48 8.58
CA ARG A 87 -1.48 -14.32 9.66
C ARG A 87 -0.73 -12.98 9.58
N ARG A 88 -0.38 -12.50 8.39
CA ARG A 88 0.32 -11.21 8.21
C ARG A 88 -0.56 -9.99 8.44
N VAL A 89 -1.88 -10.09 8.28
CA VAL A 89 -2.81 -8.99 8.63
C VAL A 89 -2.85 -8.76 10.13
N VAL A 90 -2.84 -9.83 10.93
CA VAL A 90 -3.01 -9.73 12.40
C VAL A 90 -1.72 -9.56 13.18
N GLU A 91 -0.59 -9.97 12.63
CA GLU A 91 0.71 -9.87 13.30
C GLU A 91 1.12 -8.44 13.70
N PRO A 92 0.92 -7.39 12.86
CA PRO A 92 1.19 -5.99 13.25
C PRO A 92 0.36 -5.51 14.44
N PHE A 93 -0.79 -6.13 14.69
CA PHE A 93 -1.71 -5.78 15.76
C PHE A 93 -1.51 -6.60 17.03
N GLY A 94 -0.56 -7.54 17.04
CA GLY A 94 -0.30 -8.42 18.19
C GLY A 94 -1.35 -9.52 18.38
N TYR A 95 -2.16 -9.83 17.36
CA TYR A 95 -3.11 -10.94 17.41
C TYR A 95 -2.53 -12.16 16.70
N PHE A 96 -2.80 -13.35 17.23
CA PHE A 96 -2.55 -14.60 16.52
C PHE A 96 -3.89 -15.19 16.10
N ILE A 97 -4.06 -15.41 14.79
CA ILE A 97 -5.19 -16.16 14.24
C ILE A 97 -4.77 -17.62 14.11
N ARG A 98 -5.56 -18.52 14.69
CA ARG A 98 -5.55 -19.95 14.37
C ARG A 98 -6.80 -20.25 13.55
N VAL A 99 -6.61 -20.81 12.37
CA VAL A 99 -7.70 -21.29 11.52
C VAL A 99 -7.87 -22.77 11.82
N ASN A 100 -9.05 -23.16 12.27
CA ASN A 100 -9.41 -24.57 12.46
C ASN A 100 -10.43 -24.95 11.40
N GLU A 101 -10.03 -25.84 10.48
CA GLU A 101 -10.86 -26.29 9.36
C GLU A 101 -11.73 -27.48 9.79
N TRP A 102 -12.91 -27.66 9.18
CA TRP A 102 -13.92 -28.62 9.63
C TRP A 102 -13.42 -30.06 9.83
N TRP A 103 -12.44 -30.52 9.05
CA TRP A 103 -11.86 -31.87 9.20
C TRP A 103 -10.96 -32.02 10.43
N ASN A 104 -10.50 -30.92 11.04
CA ASN A 104 -9.71 -30.94 12.27
C ASN A 104 -10.57 -30.81 13.54
N ILE A 105 -11.80 -30.31 13.43
CA ILE A 105 -12.70 -30.02 14.56
C ILE A 105 -14.06 -30.73 14.47
N ASP A 106 -14.20 -31.65 13.51
CA ASP A 106 -15.40 -32.47 13.29
C ASP A 106 -16.70 -31.64 13.17
N THR A 107 -16.62 -30.49 12.48
CA THR A 107 -17.76 -29.61 12.21
C THR A 107 -18.36 -29.88 10.83
N ALA A 108 -19.49 -29.23 10.52
CA ALA A 108 -20.17 -29.39 9.23
C ALA A 108 -19.21 -29.17 8.04
N PRO A 109 -19.23 -30.03 7.02
CA PRO A 109 -18.37 -29.89 5.85
C PRO A 109 -18.49 -28.50 5.21
N GLY A 110 -17.34 -27.88 4.94
CA GLY A 110 -17.27 -26.53 4.38
C GLY A 110 -17.31 -25.41 5.43
N THR A 111 -17.24 -25.73 6.72
CA THR A 111 -17.11 -24.72 7.79
C THR A 111 -15.67 -24.58 8.31
N PHE A 112 -15.37 -23.45 8.93
CA PHE A 112 -14.11 -23.22 9.64
C PHE A 112 -14.34 -22.25 10.78
N THR A 113 -13.51 -22.33 11.82
CA THR A 113 -13.52 -21.37 12.93
C THR A 113 -12.19 -20.61 12.97
N LEU A 114 -12.25 -19.33 13.38
CA LEU A 114 -11.07 -18.50 13.65
C LEU A 114 -10.97 -18.24 15.14
N ASP A 115 -9.91 -18.76 15.75
CA ASP A 115 -9.53 -18.34 17.10
C ASP A 115 -8.65 -17.09 16.98
N ILE A 116 -9.14 -15.98 17.51
CA ILE A 116 -8.42 -14.70 17.53
C ILE A 116 -7.92 -14.47 18.96
N ALA A 117 -6.62 -14.68 19.21
CA ALA A 117 -6.02 -14.44 20.51
C ALA A 117 -5.20 -13.14 20.54
N LEU A 118 -5.48 -12.27 21.52
CA LEU A 118 -4.73 -11.06 21.83
C LEU A 118 -3.40 -11.41 22.53
N LYS A 119 -2.25 -11.10 21.93
CA LYS A 119 -0.98 -11.07 22.67
C LYS A 119 -0.86 -9.73 23.39
N MET A 120 -1.45 -9.65 24.57
CA MET A 120 -1.20 -8.54 25.49
C MET A 120 0.28 -8.56 25.91
N LYS A 121 1.08 -7.61 25.42
CA LYS A 121 2.38 -7.31 26.03
C LYS A 121 2.09 -6.60 27.36
N GLY A 122 2.33 -7.31 28.46
CA GLY A 122 1.94 -6.88 29.80
C GLY A 122 2.45 -5.49 30.18
N SER A 123 1.53 -4.62 30.58
CA SER A 123 1.81 -3.60 31.58
C SER A 123 1.68 -4.26 32.95
N ALA A 124 2.76 -4.92 33.40
CA ALA A 124 2.91 -5.36 34.78
C ALA A 124 3.01 -4.13 35.68
N LYS A 125 1.86 -3.62 36.15
CA LYS A 125 1.81 -2.63 37.23
C LYS A 125 2.14 -3.39 38.51
N LYS A 126 3.39 -3.25 38.99
CA LYS A 126 3.83 -3.78 40.29
C LYS A 126 2.82 -3.37 41.38
N PRO A 127 2.41 -4.27 42.29
CA PRO A 127 1.71 -3.84 43.49
C PRO A 127 2.65 -2.97 44.32
N THR A 128 2.32 -1.70 44.46
CA THR A 128 2.95 -0.78 45.41
C THR A 128 2.73 -1.32 46.82
N ARG A 129 3.79 -1.91 47.39
CA ARG A 129 3.87 -2.25 48.81
C ARG A 129 4.11 -0.95 49.58
N ASN A 130 3.07 -0.41 50.21
CA ASN A 130 3.23 0.57 51.28
C ASN A 130 2.92 -0.11 52.61
N LEU A 131 3.94 -0.14 53.47
CA LEU A 131 3.88 -0.50 54.88
C LEU A 131 3.21 0.61 55.69
N SER A 132 2.70 0.25 56.87
CA SER A 132 2.52 1.04 58.13
C SER A 132 1.07 1.23 58.57
N GLY A 133 0.77 0.74 59.78
CA GLY A 133 -0.48 0.91 60.53
C GLY A 133 -0.68 -0.23 61.50
#